data_AF-A0A0N4VIQ6-F1
#
_entry.id   AF-A0A0N4VIQ6-F1
#
_cell.length_a   1.000
_cell.length_b   1.000
_cell.length_c   1.000
_cell.angle_alpha   90.00
_cell.angle_beta   90.00
_cell.angle_gamma   90.00
#
_symmetry.space_group_name_H-M   'P 1'
#
loop_
_entity.id
_entity.type
_entity.pdbx_description
1 polymer ?
#
loop_
_entity_poly.entity_id
_entity_poly.type
_entity_poly.pdbx_seq_one_letter_code
_entity_poly.pdbx_strand_id
1 'polypeptide(L)'
;MTTTGRRFVFKVDGYTGGHIRFSLVEFSTDGRLGNGECCRSDDSATICRCNFYVHICLSVGFEIKKFYRDCWVGYHGSDMLAVNTLTESYNVSIPFTQWPTTRISIILVNIFGVVR
;
A
#
# COMPACT_ATOMS: atom_id res chain seq x y z
N MET A 1 8.97 -3.81 -19.23
CA MET A 1 9.95 -4.14 -18.17
C MET A 1 9.19 -4.73 -17.00
N THR A 2 9.19 -6.05 -16.92
CA THR A 2 8.63 -6.86 -15.83
C THR A 2 9.53 -6.70 -14.61
N THR A 3 9.04 -6.05 -13.54
CA THR A 3 9.74 -5.98 -12.26
C THR A 3 9.79 -7.38 -11.66
N THR A 4 10.96 -8.00 -11.75
CA THR A 4 11.28 -9.28 -11.13
C THR A 4 11.03 -9.19 -9.62
N GLY A 5 10.23 -10.12 -9.09
CA GLY A 5 10.30 -10.52 -7.68
C GLY A 5 9.32 -9.91 -6.69
N ARG A 6 8.40 -8.99 -7.06
CA ARG A 6 7.42 -8.46 -6.09
C ARG A 6 5.98 -8.76 -6.47
N ARG A 7 5.25 -9.38 -5.54
CA ARG A 7 3.83 -9.66 -5.68
C ARG A 7 3.07 -9.00 -4.54
N PHE A 8 2.05 -8.25 -4.89
CA PHE A 8 1.14 -7.60 -3.94
C PHE A 8 -0.28 -7.83 -4.41
N VAL A 9 -1.13 -8.37 -3.55
CA VAL A 9 -2.56 -8.54 -3.84
C VAL A 9 -3.36 -7.75 -2.83
N PHE A 10 -3.91 -6.62 -3.28
CA PHE A 10 -4.82 -5.81 -2.49
C PHE A 10 -6.24 -6.00 -2.99
N LYS A 11 -7.16 -6.16 -2.04
CA LYS A 11 -8.58 -6.28 -2.28
C LYS A 11 -9.30 -5.15 -1.55
N VAL A 12 -10.22 -4.51 -2.27
CA VAL A 12 -11.21 -3.61 -1.65
C VAL A 12 -12.40 -4.48 -1.29
N ASP A 13 -12.67 -4.62 0.00
CA ASP A 13 -13.74 -5.51 0.48
C ASP A 13 -15.11 -4.82 0.48
N GLY A 14 -15.13 -3.50 0.48
CA GLY A 14 -16.34 -2.69 0.34
C GLY A 14 -16.26 -1.37 1.08
N TYR A 15 -17.34 -0.58 0.95
CA TYR A 15 -17.53 0.67 1.66
C TYR A 15 -18.92 0.67 2.33
N THR A 16 -18.97 0.85 3.64
CA THR A 16 -20.23 0.91 4.41
C THR A 16 -20.06 1.83 5.62
N GLY A 17 -21.10 2.60 5.98
CA GLY A 17 -21.14 3.35 7.24
C GLY A 17 -19.95 4.29 7.48
N GLY A 18 -19.51 5.02 6.45
CA GLY A 18 -18.37 5.95 6.59
C GLY A 18 -17.00 5.28 6.69
N HIS A 19 -16.87 4.01 6.28
CA HIS A 19 -15.59 3.29 6.27
C HIS A 19 -15.33 2.59 4.94
N ILE A 20 -14.07 2.58 4.49
CA ILE A 20 -13.60 1.71 3.40
C ILE A 20 -12.74 0.61 3.99
N ARG A 21 -13.00 -0.63 3.59
CA ARG A 21 -12.24 -1.81 4.03
C ARG A 21 -11.30 -2.30 2.95
N PHE A 22 -10.06 -2.55 3.35
CA PHE A 22 -9.01 -3.12 2.52
C PHE A 22 -8.46 -4.38 3.18
N SER A 23 -8.15 -5.37 2.34
CA SER A 23 -7.40 -6.55 2.73
C SER A 23 -6.15 -6.65 1.85
N LEU A 24 -4.98 -6.64 2.47
CA LEU A 24 -3.75 -7.10 1.85
C LEU A 24 -3.66 -8.60 2.05
N VAL A 25 -3.84 -9.34 0.95
CA VAL A 25 -3.93 -10.80 0.97
C VAL A 25 -2.55 -11.44 0.88
N GLU A 26 -1.68 -10.86 0.06
CA GLU A 26 -0.39 -11.44 -0.25
C GLU A 26 0.64 -10.34 -0.48
N PHE A 27 1.81 -10.51 0.14
CA PHE A 27 3.01 -9.76 -0.19
C PHE A 27 4.22 -10.71 -0.18
N SER A 28 5.06 -10.62 -1.20
CA SER A 28 6.35 -11.31 -1.27
C SER A 28 7.37 -10.46 -2.03
N THR A 29 8.59 -10.39 -1.50
CA THR A 29 9.76 -9.76 -2.12
C THR A 29 11.02 -10.59 -1.88
N ASP A 30 11.96 -10.50 -2.80
CA ASP A 30 13.30 -11.14 -2.74
C ASP A 30 14.29 -10.38 -1.84
N GLY A 31 13.83 -9.32 -1.19
CA GLY A 31 14.69 -8.49 -0.34
C GLY A 31 15.32 -7.30 -1.08
N ARG A 32 15.01 -7.07 -2.37
CA ARG A 32 15.69 -6.06 -3.19
C ARG A 32 14.79 -4.90 -3.65
N LEU A 33 15.41 -3.72 -3.70
CA LEU A 33 14.87 -2.49 -4.27
C LEU A 33 14.88 -2.53 -5.81
N GLY A 34 14.23 -1.56 -6.45
CA GLY A 34 14.05 -1.58 -7.92
C GLY A 34 15.36 -1.45 -8.69
N ASN A 35 16.39 -0.92 -8.05
CA ASN A 35 17.75 -0.80 -8.53
C ASN A 35 18.62 -2.05 -8.22
N GLY A 36 18.05 -3.09 -7.60
CA GLY A 36 18.74 -4.34 -7.28
C GLY A 36 19.49 -4.35 -5.94
N GLU A 37 19.55 -3.23 -5.21
CA GLU A 37 20.18 -3.16 -3.89
C GLU A 37 19.30 -3.82 -2.81
N CYS A 38 19.90 -4.33 -1.72
CA CYS A 38 19.10 -4.81 -0.58
C CYS A 38 18.38 -3.63 0.11
N CYS A 39 17.18 -3.86 0.64
CA CYS A 39 16.44 -2.83 1.40
C CYS A 39 17.20 -2.36 2.64
N ARG A 40 17.73 -3.32 3.41
CA ARG A 40 18.66 -3.06 4.50
C ARG A 40 20.09 -3.12 3.99
N SER A 41 20.82 -2.05 4.22
CA SER A 41 22.25 -1.91 3.92
C SER A 41 23.17 -2.54 4.99
N ASP A 42 22.66 -3.46 5.82
CA ASP A 42 23.48 -4.21 6.76
C ASP A 42 24.34 -5.21 5.95
N ASP A 43 25.45 -4.70 5.41
CA ASP A 43 26.34 -5.19 4.34
C ASP A 43 27.09 -6.51 4.60
N SER A 44 26.67 -7.30 5.59
CA SER A 44 27.28 -8.61 5.88
C SER A 44 26.36 -9.81 5.61
N ALA A 45 25.10 -9.58 5.21
CA ALA A 45 24.16 -10.66 4.96
C ALA A 45 24.19 -11.08 3.48
N THR A 46 24.51 -12.35 3.22
CA THR A 46 24.32 -13.00 1.91
C THR A 46 22.85 -13.07 1.47
N ILE A 47 21.91 -12.74 2.37
CA ILE A 47 20.46 -12.78 2.16
C ILE A 47 19.89 -11.38 2.42
N CYS A 48 19.29 -10.76 1.40
CA CYS A 48 18.63 -9.46 1.56
C CYS A 48 17.34 -9.58 2.39
N ARG A 49 17.09 -8.59 3.26
CA ARG A 49 15.87 -8.48 4.06
C ARG A 49 15.24 -7.10 3.91
N CYS A 50 13.92 -7.09 3.90
CA CYS A 50 13.08 -5.94 3.70
C CYS A 50 11.97 -5.93 4.76
N ASN A 51 11.96 -4.89 5.60
CA ASN A 51 10.81 -4.66 6.47
C ASN A 51 9.67 -4.05 5.66
N PHE A 52 8.48 -4.59 5.78
CA PHE A 52 7.33 -4.17 5.01
C PHE A 52 6.30 -3.45 5.87
N TYR A 53 5.87 -2.29 5.38
CA TYR A 53 4.86 -1.42 5.96
C TYR A 53 3.84 -1.09 4.89
N VAL A 54 2.61 -0.82 5.29
CA VAL A 54 1.53 -0.38 4.40
C VAL A 54 1.11 1.02 4.75
N HIS A 55 1.25 1.93 3.78
CA HIS A 55 0.59 3.22 3.81
C HIS A 55 -0.52 3.23 2.78
N ILE A 56 -1.76 3.48 3.20
CA ILE A 56 -2.91 3.65 2.32
C ILE A 56 -3.34 5.10 2.38
N CYS A 57 -3.36 5.73 1.21
CA CYS A 57 -3.85 7.09 1.05
C CYS A 57 -5.09 7.07 0.16
N LEU A 58 -6.18 7.66 0.65
CA LEU A 58 -7.44 7.81 -0.07
C LEU A 58 -7.63 9.27 -0.49
N SER A 59 -7.80 9.46 -1.79
CA SER A 59 -7.98 10.78 -2.40
C SER A 59 -9.14 10.78 -3.38
N VAL A 60 -9.74 11.95 -3.59
CA VAL A 60 -10.74 12.18 -4.65
C VAL A 60 -10.03 12.77 -5.85
N GLY A 61 -10.00 12.05 -6.98
CA GLY A 61 -9.54 12.62 -8.24
C GLY A 61 -10.69 13.28 -9.01
N PHE A 62 -10.49 14.48 -9.55
CA PHE A 62 -11.36 15.11 -10.53
C PHE A 62 -10.59 15.21 -11.86
N GLU A 63 -11.07 14.49 -12.88
CA GLU A 63 -10.33 14.25 -14.14
C GLU A 63 -8.95 13.57 -13.94
N ILE A 64 -8.36 13.05 -15.01
CA ILE A 64 -7.10 12.26 -15.01
C ILE A 64 -5.87 13.13 -14.67
N LYS A 65 -6.05 14.28 -14.02
CA LYS A 65 -4.96 15.18 -13.58
C LYS A 65 -4.50 14.81 -12.17
N LYS A 66 -3.67 13.77 -12.15
CA LYS A 66 -2.54 13.39 -11.28
C LYS A 66 -2.02 14.36 -10.19
N PHE A 67 -2.85 15.02 -9.39
CA PHE A 67 -2.38 15.69 -8.17
C PHE A 67 -2.53 14.74 -6.97
N TYR A 68 -1.42 14.05 -6.68
CA TYR A 68 -1.32 12.81 -5.90
C TYR A 68 -1.02 12.95 -4.40
N ARG A 69 -1.17 14.13 -3.79
CA ARG A 69 -0.56 14.37 -2.47
C ARG A 69 -1.50 14.53 -1.30
N ASP A 70 -2.78 14.77 -1.52
CA ASP A 70 -3.69 15.01 -0.42
C ASP A 70 -4.51 13.75 -0.15
N CYS A 71 -4.21 13.06 0.95
CA CYS A 71 -5.02 11.96 1.51
C CYS A 71 -6.33 12.51 2.12
N TRP A 72 -7.03 13.36 1.36
CA TRP A 72 -8.17 14.16 1.80
C TRP A 72 -9.26 13.28 2.42
N VAL A 73 -9.51 12.12 1.82
CA VAL A 73 -10.62 11.24 2.22
C VAL A 73 -10.26 10.46 3.48
N GLY A 74 -9.02 9.97 3.54
CA GLY A 74 -8.55 9.16 4.65
C GLY A 74 -7.12 8.69 4.43
N TYR A 75 -6.45 8.39 5.54
CA TYR A 75 -5.09 7.88 5.56
C TYR A 75 -4.98 6.76 6.59
N HIS A 76 -4.15 5.78 6.26
CA HIS A 76 -3.75 4.74 7.18
C HIS A 76 -2.26 4.44 7.01
N GLY A 77 -1.56 4.27 8.12
CA GLY A 77 -0.20 3.73 8.16
C GLY A 77 -0.17 2.56 9.13
N SER A 78 0.42 1.45 8.72
CA SER A 78 0.66 0.31 9.60
C SER A 78 2.01 0.42 10.32
N ASP A 79 2.11 -0.28 11.45
CA ASP A 79 3.42 -0.73 11.94
C ASP A 79 4.03 -1.76 10.97
N MET A 80 5.21 -2.27 11.30
CA MET A 80 5.86 -3.32 10.53
C MET A 80 4.97 -4.57 10.47
N LEU A 81 4.59 -4.97 9.25
CA LEU A 81 3.71 -6.12 9.04
C LEU A 81 4.48 -7.42 8.82
N ALA A 82 5.64 -7.35 8.15
CA ALA A 82 6.38 -8.54 7.74
C ALA A 82 7.84 -8.25 7.38
N VAL A 83 8.66 -9.31 7.31
CA VAL A 83 9.98 -9.33 6.68
C VAL A 83 9.89 -10.16 5.39
N ASN A 84 10.16 -9.56 4.24
CA ASN A 84 10.11 -10.16 2.89
C ASN A 84 8.74 -10.71 2.43
N THR A 85 8.05 -11.47 3.27
CA THR A 85 6.80 -12.15 2.92
C THR A 85 5.76 -11.96 4.01
N LEU A 86 4.56 -11.58 3.63
CA LEU A 86 3.40 -11.52 4.51
C LEU A 86 2.79 -12.92 4.64
N THR A 87 2.71 -13.43 5.87
CA THR A 87 2.16 -14.77 6.17
C THR A 87 0.67 -14.76 6.45
N GLU A 88 0.12 -13.64 6.88
CA GLU A 88 -1.29 -13.48 7.24
C GLU A 88 -1.88 -12.24 6.59
N SER A 89 -3.17 -12.31 6.20
CA SER A 89 -3.82 -11.16 5.57
C SER A 89 -3.89 -9.97 6.52
N TYR A 90 -3.52 -8.79 6.03
CA TYR A 90 -3.64 -7.55 6.79
C TYR A 90 -4.90 -6.79 6.39
N ASN A 91 -5.82 -6.66 7.34
CA ASN A 91 -7.11 -6.01 7.13
C ASN A 91 -7.13 -4.64 7.79
N VAL A 92 -7.62 -3.63 7.07
CA VAL A 92 -7.76 -2.28 7.58
C VAL A 92 -9.08 -1.67 7.17
N SER A 93 -9.68 -0.94 8.11
CA SER A 93 -10.90 -0.16 7.92
C SER A 93 -10.57 1.31 8.12
N ILE A 94 -10.61 2.08 7.04
CA ILE A 94 -10.27 3.51 7.06
C ILE A 94 -11.57 4.31 7.17
N PRO A 95 -11.77 5.08 8.26
CA PRO A 95 -12.92 5.98 8.36
C PRO A 95 -12.78 7.15 7.38
N PHE A 96 -13.90 7.61 6.85
CA PHE A 96 -14.01 8.84 6.07
C PHE A 96 -15.27 9.61 6.50
N THR A 97 -15.16 10.94 6.54
CA THR A 97 -16.24 11.82 7.01
C THR A 97 -17.32 12.04 5.96
N GLN A 98 -16.97 12.11 4.68
CA GLN A 98 -17.93 12.31 3.60
C GLN A 98 -17.49 11.60 2.33
N TRP A 99 -18.36 10.78 1.75
CA TRP A 99 -18.11 10.20 0.43
C TRP A 99 -18.24 11.30 -0.62
N PRO A 100 -17.28 11.44 -1.55
CA PRO A 100 -17.45 12.37 -2.66
C PRO A 100 -18.60 11.89 -3.55
N THR A 101 -19.72 12.61 -3.52
CA THR A 101 -20.96 12.29 -4.26
C THR A 101 -20.94 12.78 -5.71
N THR A 102 -19.89 13.48 -6.13
CA THR A 102 -19.71 13.93 -7.50
C THR A 102 -19.35 12.75 -8.42
N ARG A 103 -20.12 12.61 -9.51
CA ARG A 103 -20.16 11.46 -10.44
C ARG A 103 -18.83 11.11 -11.14
N ILE A 104 -17.76 11.86 -10.90
CA ILE A 104 -16.43 11.67 -11.50
C ILE A 104 -15.38 11.67 -10.38
N SER A 105 -15.60 10.84 -9.37
CA SER A 105 -14.66 10.66 -8.27
C SER A 105 -13.97 9.32 -8.44
N ILE A 106 -12.75 9.32 -8.98
CA ILE A 106 -11.90 8.12 -8.96
C ILE A 106 -11.23 8.09 -7.59
N ILE A 107 -11.46 7.01 -6.83
CA ILE A 107 -10.72 6.76 -5.59
C ILE A 107 -9.33 6.28 -6.00
N LEU A 108 -8.35 7.14 -5.77
CA LEU A 108 -6.96 6.75 -5.91
C LEU A 108 -6.52 6.12 -4.60
N VAL A 109 -6.30 4.81 -4.64
CA VAL A 109 -5.75 4.04 -3.53
C VAL A 109 -4.25 3.93 -3.78
N ASN A 110 -3.48 4.83 -3.20
CA ASN A 110 -2.03 4.76 -3.28
C ASN A 110 -1.54 3.91 -2.12
N ILE A 111 -0.97 2.75 -2.44
CA ILE A 111 -0.43 1.83 -1.45
C ILE A 111 1.07 1.79 -1.61
N PHE A 112 1.76 2.29 -0.60
CA PHE A 112 3.21 2.29 -0.57
C PHE A 112 3.67 1.18 0.38
N GLY A 113 4.29 0.17 -0.22
CA GLY A 113 5.21 -0.71 0.50
C GLY A 113 6.51 0.03 0.71
N VAL A 114 6.69 0.66 1.87
CA VAL A 114 7.99 1.23 2.21
C VAL A 114 8.88 0.07 2.62
N VAL A 115 10.07 0.04 2.05
CA VAL A 115 11.06 -0.99 2.33
C VAL A 115 12.31 -0.30 2.84
N ARG A 116 12.64 -0.56 4.10
CA ARG A 116 13.84 -0.09 4.79
C ARG A 116 14.63 -1.27 5.34
#